data_AF-A0A6I4XPZ4-F1
#
_entry.id   AF-A0A6I4XPZ4-F1
#
_cell.length_a   1.000
_cell.length_b   1.000
_cell.length_c   1.000
_cell.angle_alpha   90.00
_cell.angle_beta   90.00
_cell.angle_gamma   90.00
#
_symmetry.space_group_name_H-M   'P 1'
#
loop_
_entity.id
_entity.type
_entity.pdbx_description
1 polymer ?
#
loop_
_entity_poly.entity_id
_entity_poly.type
_entity_poly.pdbx_seq_one_letter_code
_entity_poly.pdbx_strand_id
1 'polypeptide(L)'
;RTWFLDTQKTEKNTKIVLRNEFPYEWADWRNKGQHDEKVGSMFSQIDWDNDLRYEVIGLVTSKQEENIENIGGVFVVMQYNEKIGKWQVSGTIGGVM
;
A
#
# COMPACT_ATOMS: atom_id res chain seq x y z
N ARG A 1 4.50 -6.41 -3.14
CA ARG A 1 5.34 -5.81 -2.06
C ARG A 1 6.45 -4.89 -2.58
N THR A 2 6.62 -4.76 -3.89
CA THR A 2 7.72 -4.02 -4.55
C THR A 2 7.35 -2.60 -5.00
N TRP A 3 6.15 -2.10 -4.64
CA TRP A 3 5.56 -0.88 -5.19
C TRP A 3 6.36 0.41 -4.97
N PHE A 4 7.26 0.45 -3.97
CA PHE A 4 8.10 1.62 -3.67
C PHE A 4 9.55 1.44 -4.13
N LEU A 5 9.83 0.37 -4.89
CA LEU A 5 11.16 0.02 -5.37
C LEU A 5 11.17 0.03 -6.89
N ASP A 6 12.30 0.45 -7.46
CA ASP A 6 12.53 0.40 -8.91
C ASP A 6 14.02 0.16 -9.19
N THR A 7 14.36 -0.02 -10.46
CA THR A 7 15.74 -0.04 -10.93
C THR A 7 16.14 1.31 -11.52
N GLN A 8 17.42 1.66 -11.46
CA GLN A 8 17.90 2.90 -12.10
C GLN A 8 17.84 2.82 -13.64
N LYS A 9 17.94 1.62 -14.20
CA LYS A 9 17.98 1.36 -15.64
C LYS A 9 17.21 0.09 -15.96
N THR A 10 16.57 0.03 -17.13
CA THR A 10 15.88 -1.16 -17.62
C THR A 10 16.84 -2.31 -17.95
N GLU A 11 18.01 -2.02 -18.51
CA GLU A 11 19.01 -3.01 -18.91
C GLU A 11 20.36 -2.83 -18.19
N LYS A 12 21.04 -3.96 -17.93
CA LYS A 12 22.36 -4.02 -17.25
C LYS A 12 22.40 -3.17 -15.96
N ASN A 13 21.30 -3.21 -15.22
CA ASN A 13 21.18 -2.47 -13.97
C ASN A 13 22.12 -3.00 -12.89
N THR A 14 22.58 -2.11 -12.02
CA THR A 14 23.39 -2.44 -10.85
C THR A 14 22.90 -1.76 -9.58
N LYS A 15 21.79 -1.02 -9.64
CA LYS A 15 21.27 -0.22 -8.52
C LYS A 15 19.76 -0.34 -8.36
N ILE A 16 19.31 -0.53 -7.13
CA ILE A 16 17.91 -0.43 -6.74
C ILE A 16 17.68 0.94 -6.13
N VAL A 17 16.56 1.57 -6.46
CA VAL A 17 16.17 2.90 -6.00
C VAL A 17 14.83 2.84 -5.26
N LEU A 18 14.63 3.79 -4.35
CA LEU A 18 13.35 4.01 -3.68
C LEU A 18 12.55 5.04 -4.48
N ARG A 19 11.26 4.81 -4.60
CA ARG A 19 10.27 5.67 -5.25
C ARG A 19 9.32 6.20 -4.17
N ASN A 20 9.08 7.50 -4.15
CA ASN A 20 8.22 8.17 -3.15
C ASN A 20 7.35 9.29 -3.76
N GLU A 21 7.31 9.37 -5.08
CA GLU A 21 6.61 10.38 -5.87
C GLU A 21 5.16 10.00 -6.22
N PHE A 22 4.66 8.89 -5.66
CA PHE A 22 3.28 8.45 -5.86
C PHE A 22 2.29 9.36 -5.13
N PRO A 23 1.23 9.83 -5.81
CA PRO A 23 0.09 10.44 -5.14
C PRO A 23 -0.53 9.44 -4.16
N TYR A 24 -0.79 9.90 -2.94
CA TYR A 24 -1.38 9.10 -1.88
C TYR A 24 -2.56 9.82 -1.22
N GLU A 25 -3.52 9.04 -0.74
CA GLU A 25 -4.68 9.52 0.01
C GLU A 25 -5.04 8.55 1.15
N TRP A 26 -5.66 9.08 2.20
CA TRP A 26 -6.24 8.24 3.24
C TRP A 26 -7.46 7.51 2.67
N ALA A 27 -7.54 6.20 2.91
CA ALA A 27 -8.64 5.37 2.45
C ALA A 27 -9.54 4.99 3.62
N ASP A 28 -10.83 5.35 3.53
CA ASP A 28 -11.86 4.94 4.49
C ASP A 28 -12.17 3.44 4.34
N TRP A 29 -11.32 2.60 4.93
CA TRP A 29 -11.46 1.16 4.77
C TRP A 29 -12.66 0.61 5.53
N ARG A 30 -12.98 1.19 6.70
CA ARG A 30 -14.09 0.71 7.55
C ARG A 30 -15.45 0.93 6.90
N ASN A 31 -15.70 2.09 6.30
CA ASN A 31 -17.04 2.36 5.78
C ASN A 31 -17.16 2.15 4.27
N LYS A 32 -16.03 2.12 3.55
CA LYS A 32 -16.02 1.98 2.08
C LYS A 32 -15.20 0.80 1.62
N GLY A 33 -13.91 0.78 1.94
CA GLY A 33 -12.95 -0.18 1.39
C GLY A 33 -13.34 -1.64 1.64
N GLN A 34 -13.71 -2.01 2.86
CA GLN A 34 -14.07 -3.38 3.22
C GLN A 34 -15.36 -3.88 2.53
N HIS A 35 -16.20 -2.98 2.05
CA HIS A 35 -17.45 -3.30 1.34
C HIS A 35 -17.33 -3.18 -0.18
N ASP A 36 -16.15 -2.78 -0.68
CA ASP A 36 -15.91 -2.72 -2.12
C ASP A 36 -15.82 -4.14 -2.71
N GLU A 37 -16.52 -4.38 -3.81
CA GLU A 37 -16.62 -5.70 -4.44
C GLU A 37 -15.27 -6.23 -4.94
N LYS A 38 -14.35 -5.36 -5.33
CA LYS A 38 -13.05 -5.74 -5.92
C LYS A 38 -11.97 -5.87 -4.87
N VAL A 39 -11.96 -4.98 -3.87
CA VAL A 39 -10.84 -4.87 -2.93
C VAL A 39 -11.21 -5.20 -1.49
N GLY A 40 -12.49 -5.34 -1.14
CA GLY A 40 -12.94 -5.48 0.24
C GLY A 40 -12.41 -6.72 0.97
N SER A 41 -12.10 -7.79 0.23
CA SER A 41 -11.52 -9.02 0.81
C SER A 41 -10.01 -8.93 1.09
N MET A 42 -9.31 -7.90 0.61
CA MET A 42 -7.84 -7.80 0.66
C MET A 42 -7.27 -7.80 2.09
N PHE A 43 -8.01 -7.23 3.05
CA PHE A 43 -7.58 -7.11 4.44
C PHE A 43 -8.56 -7.77 5.43
N SER A 44 -9.15 -8.89 5.02
CA SER A 44 -10.12 -9.66 5.82
C SER A 44 -9.58 -10.22 7.14
N GLN A 45 -8.26 -10.26 7.31
CA GLN A 45 -7.61 -10.65 8.57
C GLN A 45 -7.68 -9.58 9.67
N ILE A 46 -8.12 -8.36 9.35
CA ILE A 46 -8.27 -7.26 10.31
C ILE A 46 -9.76 -7.12 10.63
N ASP A 47 -10.09 -7.13 11.92
CA ASP A 47 -11.44 -6.80 12.39
C ASP A 47 -11.62 -5.28 12.32
N TRP A 48 -12.08 -4.80 11.17
CA TRP A 48 -12.25 -3.36 10.91
C TRP A 48 -13.30 -2.70 11.80
N ASP A 49 -14.28 -3.47 12.27
CA ASP A 49 -15.38 -2.96 13.08
C ASP A 49 -14.94 -2.71 14.54
N ASN A 50 -13.96 -3.48 15.03
CA ASN A 50 -13.52 -3.40 16.44
C ASN A 50 -12.05 -3.02 16.65
N ASP A 51 -11.18 -3.13 15.64
CA ASP A 51 -9.75 -2.86 15.77
C ASP A 51 -9.39 -1.45 15.26
N LEU A 52 -9.14 -0.54 16.20
CA LEU A 52 -8.75 0.84 15.93
C LEU A 52 -7.25 1.02 15.70
N ARG A 53 -6.46 -0.05 15.79
CA ARG A 53 -5.00 0.02 15.65
C ARG A 53 -4.57 0.03 14.20
N TYR A 54 -5.47 -0.15 13.24
CA TYR A 54 -5.15 -0.21 11.83
C TYR A 54 -5.80 0.92 11.03
N GLU A 55 -5.08 1.45 10.05
CA GLU A 55 -5.56 2.45 9.09
C GLU A 55 -5.01 2.14 7.69
N VAL A 56 -5.63 2.68 6.63
CA VAL A 56 -5.23 2.37 5.25
C VAL A 56 -4.89 3.64 4.48
N ILE A 57 -3.79 3.58 3.73
CA ILE A 57 -3.39 4.59 2.74
C ILE A 57 -3.52 3.97 1.35
N GLY A 58 -4.22 4.65 0.45
CA GLY A 58 -4.28 4.32 -0.98
C GLY A 58 -3.21 5.10 -1.75
N LEU A 59 -2.57 4.46 -2.72
CA LEU A 59 -1.60 5.05 -3.63
C LEU A 59 -1.97 4.74 -5.08
N VAL A 60 -1.81 5.75 -5.95
CA VAL A 60 -1.98 5.60 -7.40
C VAL A 60 -0.62 5.50 -8.07
N THR A 61 -0.34 4.33 -8.63
CA THR A 61 0.97 3.94 -9.20
C THR A 61 0.89 3.81 -10.73
N SER A 62 -0.30 3.57 -11.30
CA SER A 62 -0.57 3.42 -12.75
C SER A 62 -0.08 4.54 -13.68
N LYS A 63 0.17 5.75 -13.18
CA LYS A 63 0.56 6.91 -14.02
C LYS A 63 2.07 7.13 -14.09
N GLN A 64 2.86 6.27 -13.46
CA GLN A 64 4.31 6.41 -13.37
C GLN A 64 4.99 5.42 -14.32
N GLU A 65 6.00 5.88 -15.06
CA GLU A 65 6.90 4.98 -15.78
C GLU A 65 7.83 4.28 -14.77
N GLU A 66 7.88 2.96 -14.86
CA GLU A 66 8.65 2.09 -13.98
C GLU A 66 9.45 1.11 -14.84
N ASN A 67 10.64 0.72 -14.38
CA ASN A 67 11.43 -0.29 -15.09
C ASN A 67 11.02 -1.72 -14.71
N ILE A 68 10.13 -1.88 -13.72
CA ILE A 68 9.58 -3.15 -13.26
C ILE A 68 8.07 -3.20 -13.46
N GLU A 69 7.48 -4.37 -13.29
CA GLU A 69 6.02 -4.55 -13.39
C GLU A 69 5.27 -3.67 -12.38
N ASN A 70 4.35 -2.85 -12.90
CA ASN A 70 3.57 -1.87 -12.14
C ASN A 70 2.22 -2.47 -11.71
N ILE A 71 1.81 -2.17 -10.49
CA ILE A 71 0.47 -2.47 -9.96
C ILE A 71 -0.33 -1.19 -10.10
N GLY A 72 -1.49 -1.16 -10.77
CA GLY A 72 -2.21 0.10 -11.07
C GLY A 72 -2.61 0.96 -9.85
N GLY A 73 -2.88 0.32 -8.71
CA GLY A 73 -3.10 0.98 -7.42
C GLY A 73 -2.74 0.09 -6.23
N VAL A 74 -2.29 0.70 -5.14
CA VAL A 74 -1.78 -0.01 -3.95
C VAL A 74 -2.46 0.50 -2.69
N PHE A 75 -2.85 -0.40 -1.81
CA PHE A 75 -3.32 -0.08 -0.46
C PHE A 75 -2.31 -0.58 0.57
N VAL A 76 -1.90 0.29 1.47
CA VAL A 76 -0.92 0.01 2.52
C VAL A 76 -1.58 0.16 3.88
N VAL A 77 -1.50 -0.88 4.70
CA VAL A 77 -2.02 -0.83 6.07
C VAL A 77 -0.96 -0.24 7.00
N MET A 78 -1.36 0.73 7.80
CA MET A 78 -0.62 1.27 8.94
C MET A 78 -1.10 0.57 10.22
N GLN A 79 -0.19 0.34 11.17
CA GLN A 79 -0.51 -0.23 12.47
C GLN A 79 0.02 0.67 13.60
N TYR A 80 -0.82 0.97 14.59
CA TYR A 80 -0.40 1.61 15.83
C TYR A 80 0.28 0.59 16.73
N ASN A 81 1.55 0.84 17.07
CA ASN A 81 2.31 0.01 17.98
C ASN A 81 2.23 0.59 19.40
N GLU A 82 1.41 -0.05 20.25
CA GLU A 82 1.19 0.37 21.64
C GLU A 82 2.48 0.39 22.48
N LYS A 83 3.43 -0.52 22.20
CA LYS A 83 4.68 -0.58 22.97
C LYS A 83 5.59 0.62 22.71
N ILE A 84 5.53 1.19 21.50
CA ILE A 84 6.35 2.33 21.09
C ILE A 84 5.55 3.63 21.08
N GLY A 85 4.21 3.54 21.19
CA GLY A 85 3.30 4.68 21.19
C GLY A 85 3.21 5.40 19.84
N LYS A 86 3.43 4.72 18.71
CA LYS A 86 3.44 5.35 17.37
C LYS A 86 2.92 4.46 16.26
N TRP A 87 2.44 5.09 15.19
CA TRP A 87 2.07 4.43 13.94
C TRP A 87 3.30 3.92 13.18
N GLN A 88 3.15 2.76 12.56
CA GLN A 88 4.17 2.11 11.74
C GLN A 88 3.55 1.61 10.44
N VAL A 89 4.31 1.68 9.35
CA VAL A 89 3.94 1.01 8.09
C VAL A 89 4.00 -0.49 8.34
N SER A 90 2.90 -1.21 8.07
CA SER A 90 2.89 -2.67 8.19
C SER A 90 3.43 -3.34 6.91
N GLY A 91 3.69 -4.64 6.99
CA GLY A 91 3.99 -5.46 5.80
C GLY A 91 2.75 -5.87 4.99
N THR A 92 1.56 -5.48 5.43
CA THR A 92 0.26 -5.83 4.82
C THR A 92 -0.06 -4.82 3.73
N ILE A 93 -0.07 -5.32 2.49
CA ILE A 93 -0.25 -4.52 1.28
C ILE A 93 -1.20 -5.27 0.34
N GLY A 94 -2.18 -4.55 -0.21
CA GLY A 94 -3.09 -5.00 -1.25
C GLY A 94 -2.81 -4.25 -2.55
N GLY A 95 -3.13 -4.84 -3.69
CA GLY A 95 -2.89 -4.24 -5.00
C GLY A 95 -3.97 -4.62 -6.00
N VAL A 96 -4.30 -3.68 -6.87
CA VAL A 96 -5.17 -3.88 -8.03
C VAL A 96 -4.34 -3.58 -9.28
N MET A 97 -4.33 -4.52 -10.23
CA MET A 97 -3.78 -4.31 -11.58
C MET A 97 -4.70 -3.40 -12.38
#